data_AF-A0A7S0WBD3-F1
#
_entry.id   AF-A0A7S0WBD3-F1
#
_cell.length_a   1.000
_cell.length_b   1.000
_cell.length_c   1.000
_cell.angle_alpha   90.00
_cell.angle_beta   90.00
_cell.angle_gamma   90.00
#
_symmetry.space_group_name_H-M   'P 1'
#
loop_
_entity.id
_entity.type
_entity.pdbx_description
1 polymer ?
#
loop_
_entity_poly.entity_id
_entity_poly.type
_entity_poly.pdbx_seq_one_letter_code
_entity_poly.pdbx_strand_id
1 'polypeptide(L)'
;DRGCAGASAACAGTTAGVSTVGDWGQYTGSGLDSTYSSDENVFKGNKFFVYSFPEAFGVYTVYEYHPASGTYATNAALNITHSSGTSQFVVDQTADGSAWNQLGTFCFTAGATITIGNEGTTATVVADGVRLVRTSPASERVLDC
;
A
#
# COMPACT_ATOMS: atom_id res chain seq x y z
N ASP A 1 -20.58 -22.21 0.60
CA ASP A 1 -20.41 -20.81 1.05
C ASP A 1 -18.96 -20.37 1.00
N ARG A 2 -18.77 -19.09 0.60
CA ARG A 2 -17.53 -18.34 0.35
C ARG A 2 -17.06 -18.29 -1.11
N GLY A 3 -17.98 -17.89 -2.00
CA GLY A 3 -17.64 -17.35 -3.31
C GLY A 3 -17.61 -15.82 -3.27
N CYS A 4 -16.53 -15.21 -3.78
CA CYS A 4 -16.57 -13.82 -4.22
C CYS A 4 -17.44 -13.75 -5.48
N ALA A 5 -18.76 -13.67 -5.31
CA ALA A 5 -19.70 -13.54 -6.41
C ALA A 5 -20.58 -12.30 -6.19
N GLY A 6 -20.52 -11.39 -7.17
CA GLY A 6 -21.59 -10.50 -7.58
C GLY A 6 -21.99 -9.36 -6.65
N ALA A 7 -21.51 -8.15 -6.95
CA ALA A 7 -22.35 -6.95 -6.90
C ALA A 7 -21.78 -5.88 -7.84
N SER A 8 -22.56 -5.49 -8.84
CA SER A 8 -22.39 -4.26 -9.60
C SER A 8 -23.41 -3.25 -9.10
N ALA A 9 -22.96 -2.16 -8.48
CA ALA A 9 -23.70 -0.92 -8.33
C ALA A 9 -22.70 0.23 -8.14
N ALA A 10 -22.87 1.29 -8.93
CA ALA A 10 -22.03 2.46 -9.00
C ALA A 10 -22.35 3.49 -7.91
N CYS A 11 -21.34 4.22 -7.43
CA CYS A 11 -21.45 5.59 -6.88
C CYS A 11 -20.04 6.19 -6.76
N ALA A 12 -19.92 7.48 -7.06
CA ALA A 12 -18.69 8.23 -7.23
C ALA A 12 -17.99 8.61 -5.91
N GLY A 13 -16.64 8.64 -5.97
CA GLY A 13 -15.78 9.34 -5.01
C GLY A 13 -14.78 8.42 -4.32
N THR A 14 -13.63 8.13 -4.96
CA THR A 14 -12.54 7.33 -4.35
C THR A 14 -12.05 8.03 -3.09
N THR A 15 -12.59 7.66 -1.93
CA THR A 15 -12.19 8.20 -0.61
C THR A 15 -10.94 7.45 -0.14
N ALA A 16 -9.91 7.38 -0.98
CA ALA A 16 -8.61 6.94 -0.53
C ALA A 16 -8.08 7.97 0.49
N GLY A 17 -7.51 7.48 1.58
CA GLY A 17 -7.09 8.32 2.69
C GLY A 17 -5.73 7.92 3.23
N VAL A 18 -5.08 8.87 3.89
CA VAL A 18 -3.83 8.68 4.62
C VAL A 18 -4.06 9.04 6.08
N SER A 19 -3.52 8.23 6.98
CA SER A 19 -3.38 8.57 8.40
C SER A 19 -2.02 8.13 8.92
N THR A 20 -1.57 8.74 10.01
CA THR A 20 -0.27 8.44 10.60
C THR A 20 -0.37 8.17 12.10
N VAL A 21 0.54 7.34 12.59
CA VAL A 21 0.89 7.24 14.00
C VAL A 21 2.29 7.82 14.14
N GLY A 22 2.42 8.81 15.03
CA GLY A 22 3.62 9.64 15.14
C GLY A 22 3.72 10.67 14.01
N ASP A 23 4.68 11.56 14.16
CA ASP A 23 4.90 12.66 13.20
C ASP A 23 5.65 12.15 11.97
N TRP A 24 5.13 12.49 10.78
CA TRP A 24 5.78 12.25 9.50
C TRP A 24 6.00 13.60 8.81
N GLY A 25 7.26 13.96 8.59
CA GLY A 25 7.61 15.19 7.89
C GLY A 25 7.27 15.06 6.41
N GLN A 26 6.76 16.13 5.79
CA GLN A 26 6.50 16.19 4.35
C GLN A 26 7.64 16.94 3.65
N TYR A 27 8.16 16.35 2.58
CA TYR A 27 9.32 16.83 1.85
C TYR A 27 8.98 17.00 0.37
N THR A 28 9.67 17.94 -0.29
CA THR A 28 9.65 18.05 -1.76
C THR A 28 10.83 17.29 -2.34
N GLY A 29 10.67 16.65 -3.49
CA GLY A 29 11.73 15.84 -4.10
C GLY A 29 11.20 14.92 -5.19
N SER A 30 11.81 13.75 -5.37
CA SER A 30 11.45 12.76 -6.40
C SER A 30 10.28 11.85 -6.02
N GLY A 31 9.37 12.34 -5.19
CA GLY A 31 8.12 11.63 -4.89
C GLY A 31 7.16 11.64 -6.09
N LEU A 32 6.11 10.83 -6.03
CA LEU A 32 5.15 10.62 -7.13
C LEU A 32 4.59 11.93 -7.66
N ASP A 33 4.23 12.84 -6.75
CA ASP A 33 3.72 14.19 -7.05
C ASP A 33 4.71 15.28 -6.60
N SER A 34 6.01 15.00 -6.74
CA SER A 34 7.11 15.85 -6.25
C SER A 34 7.15 16.02 -4.73
N THR A 35 6.38 15.25 -3.97
CA THR A 35 6.39 15.23 -2.51
C THR A 35 6.36 13.82 -1.95
N TYR A 36 6.90 13.62 -0.76
CA TYR A 36 6.81 12.36 -0.01
C TYR A 36 6.87 12.64 1.50
N SER A 37 6.48 11.66 2.30
CA SER A 37 6.56 11.70 3.76
C SER A 37 7.76 10.91 4.28
N SER A 38 8.32 11.32 5.41
CA SER A 38 9.45 10.66 6.06
C SER A 38 9.27 10.57 7.57
N ASP A 39 9.78 9.49 8.15
CA ASP A 39 9.87 9.32 9.59
C ASP A 39 10.98 10.17 10.25
N GLU A 40 11.75 10.92 9.44
CA GLU A 40 12.89 11.77 9.82
C GLU A 40 14.01 11.03 10.55
N ASN A 41 14.05 9.71 10.41
CA ASN A 41 14.97 8.81 11.09
C ASN A 41 14.93 8.92 12.63
N VAL A 42 13.75 9.16 13.21
CA VAL A 42 13.56 9.28 14.66
C VAL A 42 12.38 8.42 15.16
N PHE A 43 12.38 8.11 16.46
CA PHE A 43 11.33 7.32 17.13
C PHE A 43 11.03 5.98 16.43
N LYS A 44 12.08 5.19 16.20
CA LYS A 44 12.00 3.87 15.57
C LYS A 44 11.12 2.90 16.37
N GLY A 45 10.29 2.14 15.66
CA GLY A 45 9.34 1.20 16.27
C GLY A 45 8.03 1.83 16.76
N ASN A 46 7.86 3.15 16.62
CA ASN A 46 6.67 3.85 17.11
C ASN A 46 5.95 4.68 16.02
N LYS A 47 6.44 4.68 14.78
CA LYS A 47 5.81 5.42 13.68
C LYS A 47 5.23 4.49 12.62
N PHE A 48 4.01 4.82 12.19
CA PHE A 48 3.30 4.12 11.13
C PHE A 48 2.69 5.11 10.15
N PHE A 49 2.79 4.82 8.85
CA PHE A 49 2.10 5.53 7.78
C PHE A 49 1.05 4.59 7.17
N VAL A 50 -0.20 5.00 7.15
CA VAL A 50 -1.34 4.13 6.82
C VAL A 50 -2.07 4.68 5.61
N TYR A 51 -2.18 3.87 4.57
CA TYR A 51 -3.04 4.10 3.41
C TYR A 51 -4.32 3.30 3.59
N SER A 52 -5.47 3.96 3.42
CA SER A 52 -6.79 3.34 3.48
C SER A 52 -7.54 3.48 2.16
N PHE A 53 -8.09 2.37 1.69
CA PHE A 53 -8.93 2.28 0.50
C PHE A 53 -10.25 1.62 0.92
N PRO A 54 -11.18 2.36 1.56
CA PRO A 54 -12.42 1.80 2.10
C PRO A 54 -13.32 1.19 1.01
N GLU A 55 -13.17 1.63 -0.24
CA GLU A 55 -13.93 1.16 -1.40
C GLU A 55 -13.27 -0.02 -2.13
N ALA A 56 -12.10 -0.48 -1.68
CA ALA A 56 -11.43 -1.63 -2.29
C ALA A 56 -12.13 -2.94 -1.91
N PHE A 57 -13.07 -3.37 -2.76
CA PHE A 57 -13.74 -4.67 -2.67
C PHE A 57 -13.48 -5.51 -3.92
N GLY A 58 -13.01 -6.75 -3.74
CA GLY A 58 -12.63 -7.66 -4.81
C GLY A 58 -11.12 -7.91 -4.89
N VAL A 59 -10.65 -8.33 -6.07
CA VAL A 59 -9.25 -8.71 -6.28
C VAL A 59 -8.49 -7.56 -6.94
N TYR A 60 -7.35 -7.18 -6.36
CA TYR A 60 -6.51 -6.07 -6.82
C TYR A 60 -5.04 -6.46 -6.80
N THR A 61 -4.30 -6.01 -7.80
CA THR A 61 -2.83 -5.96 -7.75
C THR A 61 -2.42 -4.67 -7.04
N VAL A 62 -1.58 -4.81 -6.02
CA VAL A 62 -1.08 -3.71 -5.18
C VAL A 62 0.33 -3.35 -5.61
N TYR A 63 0.55 -2.05 -5.81
CA TYR A 63 1.85 -1.46 -6.09
C TYR A 63 2.21 -0.43 -5.01
N GLU A 64 3.49 -0.32 -4.74
CA GLU A 64 4.07 0.73 -3.90
C GLU A 64 5.00 1.62 -4.76
N TYR A 65 5.14 2.86 -4.34
CA TYR A 65 6.06 3.84 -4.93
C TYR A 65 6.77 4.57 -3.79
N HIS A 66 8.08 4.77 -3.95
CA HIS A 66 8.90 5.58 -3.07
C HIS A 66 10.00 6.30 -3.86
N PRO A 67 10.53 7.44 -3.38
CA PRO A 67 11.82 7.95 -3.83
C PRO A 67 12.96 7.09 -3.28
N ALA A 68 14.03 6.89 -4.05
CA ALA A 68 15.22 6.14 -3.61
C ALA A 68 16.39 7.06 -3.25
N SER A 69 17.09 6.73 -2.16
CA SER A 69 18.33 7.38 -1.73
C SER A 69 19.17 6.42 -0.91
N GLY A 70 20.50 6.54 -0.99
CA GLY A 70 21.42 5.75 -0.15
C GLY A 70 21.34 6.03 1.36
N THR A 71 20.54 7.02 1.77
CA THR A 71 20.27 7.36 3.18
C THR A 71 18.96 6.78 3.70
N TYR A 72 18.21 6.05 2.87
CA TYR A 72 16.93 5.45 3.22
C TYR A 72 17.09 4.00 3.72
N ALA A 73 16.05 3.48 4.36
CA ALA A 73 16.06 2.16 4.96
C ALA A 73 16.01 1.06 3.90
N THR A 74 16.90 0.07 4.04
CA THR A 74 16.88 -1.15 3.22
C THR A 74 15.86 -2.18 3.72
N ASN A 75 15.20 -1.90 4.85
CA ASN A 75 14.36 -2.84 5.57
C ASN A 75 13.06 -2.23 6.11
N ALA A 76 12.46 -1.29 5.37
CA ALA A 76 11.17 -0.72 5.75
C ALA A 76 10.08 -1.80 5.70
N ALA A 77 9.32 -1.98 6.79
CA ALA A 77 8.27 -2.99 6.85
C ALA A 77 6.97 -2.45 6.24
N LEU A 78 6.44 -3.13 5.23
CA LEU A 78 5.16 -2.80 4.60
C LEU A 78 4.17 -3.97 4.78
N ASN A 79 3.05 -3.69 5.43
CA ASN A 79 2.00 -4.67 5.72
C ASN A 79 0.76 -4.39 4.86
N ILE A 80 0.20 -5.43 4.25
CA ILE A 80 -1.07 -5.37 3.50
C ILE A 80 -2.09 -6.24 4.22
N THR A 81 -3.15 -5.63 4.76
CA THR A 81 -4.26 -6.36 5.37
C THR A 81 -5.33 -6.67 4.32
N HIS A 82 -5.59 -7.96 4.11
CA HIS A 82 -6.51 -8.50 3.11
C HIS A 82 -7.38 -9.62 3.73
N SER A 83 -8.27 -10.23 2.93
CA SER A 83 -9.29 -11.16 3.43
C SER A 83 -8.74 -12.44 4.07
N SER A 84 -7.56 -12.89 3.65
CA SER A 84 -6.87 -14.06 4.22
C SER A 84 -5.91 -13.74 5.38
N GLY A 85 -5.78 -12.48 5.80
CA GLY A 85 -4.87 -12.07 6.87
C GLY A 85 -4.00 -10.87 6.47
N THR A 86 -2.80 -10.81 7.02
CA THR A 86 -1.83 -9.75 6.70
C THR A 86 -0.60 -10.35 6.03
N SER A 87 -0.24 -9.83 4.85
CA SER A 87 1.04 -10.10 4.20
C SER A 87 2.04 -9.01 4.58
N GLN A 88 3.26 -9.41 4.95
CA GLN A 88 4.36 -8.50 5.27
C GLN A 88 5.43 -8.53 4.18
N PHE A 89 5.90 -7.35 3.79
CA PHE A 89 6.97 -7.11 2.85
C PHE A 89 8.09 -6.32 3.53
N VAL A 90 9.33 -6.61 3.15
CA VAL A 90 10.49 -5.80 3.49
C VAL A 90 10.88 -5.04 2.23
N VAL A 91 10.78 -3.72 2.28
CA VAL A 91 11.06 -2.82 1.14
C VAL A 91 12.43 -2.21 1.33
N ASP A 92 13.29 -2.38 0.33
CA ASP A 92 14.57 -1.66 0.22
C ASP A 92 14.35 -0.32 -0.48
N GLN A 93 14.35 0.77 0.29
CA GLN A 93 14.09 2.13 -0.21
C GLN A 93 15.36 2.80 -0.75
N THR A 94 16.45 2.06 -0.93
CA THR A 94 17.68 2.56 -1.57
C THR A 94 17.72 2.27 -3.07
N ALA A 95 16.82 1.42 -3.56
CA ALA A 95 16.73 0.98 -4.95
C ALA A 95 15.28 1.06 -5.45
N ASP A 96 15.03 0.79 -6.73
CA ASP A 96 13.69 0.71 -7.35
C ASP A 96 12.78 1.94 -7.11
N GLY A 97 13.40 3.09 -6.84
CA GLY A 97 12.70 4.33 -6.55
C GLY A 97 12.16 5.02 -7.80
N SER A 98 11.24 5.93 -7.57
CA SER A 98 10.53 6.69 -8.61
C SER A 98 9.80 5.81 -9.64
N ALA A 99 9.38 4.61 -9.23
CA ALA A 99 8.69 3.63 -10.05
C ALA A 99 7.62 2.89 -9.24
N TRP A 100 6.66 2.27 -9.94
CA TRP A 100 5.63 1.45 -9.32
C TRP A 100 6.11 0.01 -9.14
N ASN A 101 6.38 -0.37 -7.89
CA ASN A 101 6.87 -1.68 -7.49
C ASN A 101 5.70 -2.60 -7.15
N GLN A 102 5.57 -3.74 -7.85
CA GLN A 102 4.46 -4.68 -7.62
C GLN A 102 4.72 -5.54 -6.38
N LEU A 103 3.78 -5.54 -5.44
CA LEU A 103 3.86 -6.35 -4.22
C LEU A 103 3.12 -7.69 -4.36
N GLY A 104 2.00 -7.70 -5.08
CA GLY A 104 1.21 -8.90 -5.29
C GLY A 104 -0.25 -8.63 -5.61
N THR A 105 -1.02 -9.70 -5.71
CA THR A 105 -2.47 -9.66 -5.97
C THR A 105 -3.22 -10.21 -4.77
N PHE A 106 -4.18 -9.43 -4.25
CA PHE A 106 -4.88 -9.71 -3.00
C PHE A 106 -6.39 -9.56 -3.16
N CYS A 107 -7.13 -10.32 -2.37
CA CYS A 107 -8.58 -10.20 -2.26
C CYS A 107 -8.93 -9.35 -1.03
N PHE A 108 -9.70 -8.29 -1.23
CA PHE A 108 -10.21 -7.40 -0.18
C PHE A 108 -11.72 -7.53 -0.08
N THR A 109 -12.23 -7.74 1.14
CA THR A 109 -13.67 -7.90 1.42
C THR A 109 -14.24 -6.76 2.27
N ALA A 110 -13.39 -5.91 2.83
CA ALA A 110 -13.74 -4.86 3.78
C ALA A 110 -12.85 -3.61 3.59
N GLY A 111 -12.59 -3.23 2.34
CA GLY A 111 -11.55 -2.25 2.01
C GLY A 111 -10.13 -2.82 2.13
N ALA A 112 -9.14 -2.02 1.75
CA ALA A 112 -7.73 -2.34 1.89
C ALA A 112 -7.04 -1.35 2.84
N THR A 113 -6.17 -1.89 3.69
CA THR A 113 -5.28 -1.09 4.54
C THR A 113 -3.84 -1.53 4.28
N ILE A 114 -2.99 -0.57 3.94
CA ILE A 114 -1.56 -0.77 3.72
C ILE A 114 -0.80 0.10 4.71
N THR A 115 0.13 -0.48 5.46
CA THR A 115 0.85 0.22 6.52
C THR A 115 2.35 0.08 6.34
N ILE A 116 3.06 1.21 6.34
CA ILE A 116 4.52 1.26 6.42
C ILE A 116 4.91 1.53 7.88
N GLY A 117 5.79 0.72 8.45
CA GLY A 117 6.32 0.87 9.81
C GLY A 117 7.83 1.05 9.83
N ASN A 118 8.34 1.73 10.86
CA ASN A 118 9.78 2.01 11.00
C ASN A 118 10.50 1.15 12.06
N GLU A 119 9.85 0.10 12.56
CA GLU A 119 10.46 -0.84 13.52
C GLU A 119 11.68 -1.55 12.92
N GLY A 120 12.75 -1.70 13.71
CA GLY A 120 13.96 -2.41 13.29
C GLY A 120 14.80 -1.69 12.22
N THR A 121 14.42 -0.47 11.80
CA THR A 121 15.19 0.34 10.85
C THR A 121 16.19 1.24 11.58
N THR A 122 17.36 1.47 10.97
CA THR A 122 18.39 2.41 11.46
C THR A 122 18.57 3.64 10.56
N ALA A 123 17.98 3.61 9.36
CA ALA A 123 17.99 4.66 8.37
C ALA A 123 16.58 5.21 8.13
N THR A 124 16.47 6.28 7.37
CA THR A 124 15.21 7.00 7.13
C THR A 124 14.19 6.12 6.43
N VAL A 125 12.96 6.06 6.94
CA VAL A 125 11.84 5.42 6.25
C VAL A 125 11.01 6.49 5.56
N VAL A 126 10.65 6.24 4.31
CA VAL A 126 9.79 7.13 3.51
C VAL A 126 8.46 6.46 3.17
N ALA A 127 7.44 7.28 2.93
CA ALA A 127 6.12 6.86 2.48
C ALA A 127 5.64 7.86 1.43
N ASP A 128 5.15 7.37 0.29
CA ASP A 128 4.74 8.22 -0.82
C ASP A 128 3.45 7.70 -1.48
N GLY A 129 3.55 6.64 -2.28
CA GLY A 129 2.43 6.19 -3.11
C GLY A 129 2.05 4.71 -2.92
N VAL A 130 0.75 4.45 -2.90
CA VAL A 130 0.19 3.09 -3.06
C VAL A 130 -0.88 3.13 -4.15
N ARG A 131 -0.85 2.15 -5.05
CA ARG A 131 -1.83 2.02 -6.13
C ARG A 131 -2.45 0.63 -6.13
N LEU A 132 -3.78 0.59 -6.19
CA LEU A 132 -4.56 -0.63 -6.36
C LEU A 132 -5.11 -0.68 -7.78
N VAL A 133 -4.77 -1.73 -8.53
CA VAL A 133 -5.31 -1.98 -9.87
C VAL A 133 -6.26 -3.17 -9.78
N ARG A 134 -7.55 -2.94 -10.04
CA ARG A 134 -8.56 -4.00 -9.99
C ARG A 134 -8.24 -5.05 -11.05
N THR A 135 -8.14 -6.31 -10.63
CA THR A 135 -8.06 -7.41 -11.59
C THR A 135 -9.47 -7.79 -11.97
N SER A 136 -9.79 -7.72 -13.27
CA SER A 136 -11.03 -8.32 -13.76
C SER A 136 -10.99 -9.82 -13.44
N PRO A 137 -12.03 -10.40 -12.82
CA PRO A 137 -12.14 -11.85 -12.84
C PRO A 137 -12.18 -12.28 -14.31
N ALA A 138 -11.50 -13.37 -14.65
CA ALA A 138 -11.76 -14.02 -15.93
C ALA A 138 -13.27 -14.24 -16.02
N SER A 139 -13.88 -13.82 -17.12
CA SER A 139 -15.30 -14.02 -17.38
C SER A 139 -15.58 -15.51 -17.50
N GLU A 140 -15.79 -16.20 -16.38
CA GLU A 140 -16.32 -17.56 -16.39
C GLU A 140 -17.82 -17.48 -16.11
N ARG A 141 -18.60 -17.55 -17.19
CA ARG A 141 -20.03 -17.85 -17.13
C ARG A 141 -20.18 -19.31 -17.54
N VAL A 142 -20.19 -20.23 -16.58
CA VAL A 142 -20.61 -21.61 -16.83
C VAL A 142 -22.14 -21.63 -16.81
N LEU A 143 -22.73 -21.87 -17.96
CA LEU A 143 -24.11 -22.33 -18.08
C LEU A 143 -24.03 -23.82 -18.34
N ASP A 144 -24.22 -24.62 -17.29
CA ASP A 144 -24.47 -26.04 -17.44
C ASP A 144 -25.98 -26.23 -17.67
N CYS A 145 -26.33 -26.95 -18.73
CA CYS A 145 -27.70 -27.32 -19.11
C CYS A 145 -28.20 -28.55 -18.36
#